data_AF-A0A2S0QZT0-F1
#
_entry.id   AF-A0A2S0QZT0-F1
#
_cell.length_a   1.000
_cell.length_b   1.000
_cell.length_c   1.000
_cell.angle_alpha   90.00
_cell.angle_beta   90.00
_cell.angle_gamma   90.00
#
_symmetry.space_group_name_H-M   'P 1'
#
loop_
_entity.id
_entity.type
_entity.pdbx_description
1 polymer ?
#
loop_
_entity_poly.entity_id
_entity_poly.type
_entity_poly.pdbx_seq_one_letter_code
_entity_poly.pdbx_strand_id
1 'polypeptide(L)' 'MALNTQPNFFEPGRQYFRSFSPGDDFYELLIDTHRDLTDAQSAQVNARLILLLANHIGDIAVLREAMQIAREGV' A
#
# COMPACT_ATOMS: atom_id res chain seq x y z
N MET A 1 -12.07 -1.55 -13.25
CA MET A 1 -11.82 -2.88 -12.64
C MET A 1 -12.31 -2.83 -11.19
N ALA A 2 -12.62 -3.94 -10.52
CA ALA A 2 -13.01 -3.90 -9.10
C ALA A 2 -11.76 -3.86 -8.20
N LEU A 3 -11.86 -3.23 -7.03
CA LEU A 3 -10.77 -3.25 -6.04
C LEU A 3 -10.49 -4.69 -5.56
N ASN A 4 -9.22 -5.09 -5.54
CA ASN A 4 -8.81 -6.35 -4.92
C ASN A 4 -8.53 -6.14 -3.43
N THR A 5 -9.28 -6.82 -2.56
CA THR A 5 -9.13 -6.78 -1.11
C THR A 5 -8.40 -7.99 -0.54
N GLN A 6 -8.01 -8.95 -1.38
CA GLN A 6 -7.22 -10.12 -0.98
C GLN A 6 -5.72 -9.81 -1.04
N PRO A 7 -4.88 -10.50 -0.23
CA PRO A 7 -3.43 -10.38 -0.32
C PRO A 7 -2.94 -10.66 -1.75
N ASN A 8 -2.26 -9.68 -2.36
CA ASN A 8 -1.80 -9.74 -3.74
C ASN A 8 -0.38 -9.17 -3.90
N PHE A 9 0.47 -9.41 -2.90
CA PHE A 9 1.88 -9.01 -2.94
C PHE A 9 2.69 -10.07 -3.69
N PHE A 10 3.39 -9.66 -4.74
CA PHE A 10 4.29 -10.52 -5.51
C PHE A 10 5.34 -9.68 -6.22
N GLU A 11 6.49 -10.30 -6.51
CA GLU A 11 7.51 -9.76 -7.40
C GLU A 11 7.62 -10.66 -8.64
N PRO A 12 7.44 -10.11 -9.85
CA PRO A 12 7.58 -10.90 -11.08
C PRO A 12 8.93 -11.61 -11.14
N GLY A 13 8.90 -12.95 -11.28
CA GLY A 13 10.11 -13.77 -11.35
C GLY A 13 10.72 -14.18 -10.00
N ARG A 14 10.18 -13.72 -8.87
CA ARG A 14 10.61 -14.16 -7.53
C ARG A 14 9.72 -15.31 -7.04
N GLN A 15 10.32 -16.44 -6.69
CA GLN A 15 9.62 -17.54 -6.03
C GLN A 15 9.77 -17.41 -4.52
N TYR A 16 8.65 -17.17 -3.84
CA TYR A 16 8.62 -17.14 -2.39
C TYR A 16 8.34 -18.55 -1.86
N PHE A 17 9.23 -19.06 -1.00
CA PHE A 17 9.07 -20.36 -0.36
C PHE A 17 7.96 -20.38 0.70
N ARG A 18 7.53 -19.21 1.18
CA ARG A 18 6.40 -19.03 2.10
C ARG A 18 5.46 -17.95 1.57
N SER A 19 4.16 -18.22 1.62
CA SER A 19 3.12 -17.34 1.06
C SER A 19 3.00 -15.97 1.73
N PHE A 20 3.52 -15.79 2.95
CA PHE A 20 3.45 -14.52 3.69
C PHE A 20 4.65 -13.59 3.46
N SER A 21 5.77 -14.14 2.99
CA SER A 21 7.02 -13.39 2.83
C SER A 21 6.93 -12.12 1.96
N PRO A 22 6.19 -12.07 0.83
CA PRO A 22 6.08 -10.83 0.06
C PRO A 22 5.37 -9.69 0.81
N GLY A 23 4.38 -10.05 1.64
CA GLY A 23 3.68 -9.08 2.47
C GLY A 23 4.59 -8.56 3.58
N ASP A 24 5.30 -9.47 4.26
CA ASP A 24 6.26 -9.12 5.31
C ASP A 24 7.38 -8.21 4.77
N ASP A 25 7.96 -8.54 3.60
CA ASP A 25 8.98 -7.71 2.93
C ASP A 25 8.47 -6.29 2.64
N PHE A 26 7.22 -6.17 2.16
CA PHE A 26 6.61 -4.86 1.92
C PHE A 26 6.38 -4.08 3.22
N TYR A 27 5.89 -4.76 4.27
CA TYR A 27 5.69 -4.12 5.58
C TYR A 27 7.01 -3.63 6.18
N GLU A 28 8.09 -4.40 6.07
CA GLU A 28 9.43 -3.99 6.52
C GLU A 28 9.90 -2.73 5.77
N LEU A 29 9.78 -2.72 4.43
CA LEU A 29 10.13 -1.55 3.61
C LEU A 29 9.31 -0.30 3.99
N LEU A 30 8.02 -0.49 4.29
CA LEU A 30 7.17 0.62 4.73
C LEU A 30 7.67 1.18 6.06
N ILE A 31 7.94 0.33 7.06
CA ILE A 31 8.48 0.76 8.36
C ILE A 31 9.81 1.49 8.20
N ASP A 32 10.72 0.95 7.39
CA ASP A 32 12.02 1.57 7.13
C ASP A 32 11.90 2.94 6.46
N THR A 33 10.91 3.13 5.59
CA THR A 33 10.62 4.43 4.96
C THR A 33 10.24 5.50 5.99
N HIS A 34 9.68 5.11 7.13
CA HIS A 34 9.30 6.02 8.21
C HIS A 34 10.36 6.18 9.30
N ARG A 35 11.48 5.44 9.22
CA ARG A 35 12.55 5.51 10.22
C ARG A 35 13.14 6.92 10.27
N ASP A 36 13.46 7.37 11.49
CA ASP A 36 14.04 8.68 11.78
C ASP A 36 13.18 9.90 11.39
N LEU A 37 11.89 9.70 11.08
CA LEU A 37 10.94 10.78 10.81
C LEU A 37 10.13 11.14 12.04
N THR A 38 9.82 12.43 12.19
CA THR A 38 8.77 12.89 13.10
C THR A 38 7.38 12.46 12.60
N ASP A 39 6.38 12.44 13.49
CA ASP A 39 5.00 12.13 13.13
C ASP A 39 4.47 12.99 11.97
N ALA A 40 4.81 14.29 11.97
CA ALA A 40 4.41 15.20 10.90
C ALA A 40 5.06 14.86 9.55
N GLN A 41 6.34 14.48 9.55
CA GLN A 41 7.04 14.04 8.34
C GLN A 41 6.52 12.68 7.86
N SER A 42 6.26 11.76 8.79
CA SER A 42 5.65 10.47 8.51
C SER A 42 4.27 10.62 7.83
N ALA A 43 3.44 11.52 8.33
CA ALA A 43 2.16 11.86 7.69
C ALA A 43 2.32 12.44 6.28
N GLN A 44 3.34 13.29 6.04
CA GLN A 44 3.64 13.81 4.70
C GLN A 44 4.10 12.71 3.74
N VAL A 45 4.92 11.76 4.21
CA VAL A 45 5.34 10.59 3.43
C VAL A 45 4.12 9.76 3.04
N ASN A 46 3.22 9.47 3.98
CA ASN A 46 1.99 8.73 3.70
C ASN A 46 1.11 9.43 2.66
N ALA A 47 0.90 10.74 2.79
CA ALA A 47 0.13 11.51 1.81
C ALA A 47 0.73 11.44 0.40
N ARG A 48 2.06 11.58 0.29
CA ARG A 48 2.78 11.45 -1.00
C ARG A 48 2.68 10.04 -1.56
N LEU A 49 2.88 9.02 -0.73
CA LEU A 49 2.80 7.62 -1.12
C LEU A 49 1.40 7.28 -1.67
N ILE A 50 0.34 7.71 -0.98
CA ILE A 50 -1.05 7.54 -1.43
C ILE A 50 -1.24 8.15 -2.83
N LEU A 51 -0.77 9.37 -3.06
CA LEU A 51 -0.89 10.03 -4.36
C LEU A 51 -0.11 9.31 -5.48
N LEU A 52 1.10 8.83 -5.18
CA LEU A 52 1.91 8.06 -6.13
C LEU A 52 1.23 6.75 -6.52
N LEU A 53 0.72 6.00 -5.54
CA LEU A 53 -0.01 4.76 -5.76
C LEU A 53 -1.32 5.00 -6.50
N ALA A 54 -2.05 6.07 -6.16
CA ALA A 54 -3.28 6.44 -6.85
C ALA A 54 -3.03 6.76 -8.33
N ASN A 55 -1.94 7.47 -8.63
CA ASN A 55 -1.52 7.74 -10.01
C ASN A 55 -1.10 6.47 -10.76
N HIS A 56 -0.44 5.52 -10.08
CA HIS A 56 -0.08 4.23 -10.67
C HIS A 56 -1.31 3.37 -10.98
N ILE A 57 -2.33 3.38 -10.11
CA ILE A 57 -3.60 2.66 -10.30
C ILE A 57 -4.40 3.27 -11.45
N GLY A 58 -4.53 4.60 -11.51
CA GLY A 58 -5.17 5.35 -12.60
C GLY A 58 -6.70 5.21 -12.74
N ASP A 59 -7.29 4.12 -12.26
CA ASP A 59 -8.74 3.87 -12.30
C ASP A 59 -9.47 4.58 -11.14
N ILE A 60 -10.18 5.67 -11.46
CA ILE A 60 -10.94 6.46 -10.48
C ILE A 60 -12.02 5.62 -9.76
N ALA A 61 -12.60 4.60 -10.42
CA ALA A 61 -13.62 3.76 -9.78
C ALA A 61 -13.00 2.93 -8.65
N VAL A 62 -11.82 2.34 -8.89
CA VAL A 62 -11.05 1.60 -7.88
C VAL A 62 -10.68 2.51 -6.70
N LEU A 63 -10.24 3.73 -6.98
CA LEU A 63 -9.87 4.70 -5.93
C LEU A 63 -11.08 5.12 -5.08
N ARG A 64 -12.26 5.30 -5.71
CA ARG A 64 -13.50 5.61 -4.97
C ARG A 64 -13.91 4.47 -4.05
N GLU A 65 -13.89 3.25 -4.55
CA GLU A 65 -14.20 2.05 -3.76
C GLU A 65 -13.24 1.90 -2.58
N ALA A 66 -11.94 2.10 -2.81
CA ALA A 66 -10.93 2.06 -1.75
C ALA A 66 -11.17 3.12 -0.66
N MET A 67 -11.49 4.36 -1.05
CA MET A 67 -11.80 5.42 -0.08
C MET A 67 -13.08 5.16 0.72
N GLN A 68 -14.10 4.55 0.10
CA GLN A 68 -15.32 4.16 0.79
C GLN A 68 -15.04 3.10 1.86
N ILE A 69 -14.37 2.01 1.48
CA ILE A 69 -13.99 0.92 2.39
C ILE A 69 -13.08 1.44 3.52
N ALA A 70 -12.09 2.28 3.21
CA ALA A 70 -11.20 2.84 4.22
C ALA A 70 -11.94 3.70 5.27
N ARG A 71 -13.02 4.38 4.87
CA ARG A 71 -13.85 5.20 5.77
C ARG A 71 -14.79 4.37 6.65
N GLU A 72 -15.17 3.17 6.24
CA GLU A 72 -16.03 2.28 7.03
C GLU A 72 -15.33 1.73 8.28
N GLY A 73 -14.00 1.71 8.29
CA GLY A 73 -13.18 1.19 9.40
C GLY A 73 -12.78 2.21 10.47
N VAL A 74 -13.33 3.43 10.45
CA VAL A 74 -13.04 4.53 11.40
C VAL A 74 -14.30 4.91 12.16
#